data_AF-A0A940CG87-F1
#
_entry.id   AF-A0A940CG87-F1
#
_cell.length_a   1.000
_cell.length_b   1.000
_cell.length_c   1.000
_cell.angle_alpha   90.00
_cell.angle_beta   90.00
_cell.angle_gamma   90.00
#
_symmetry.space_group_name_H-M   'P 1'
#
loop_
_entity.id
_entity.type
_entity.pdbx_description
1 polymer ?
#
loop_
_entity_poly.entity_id
_entity_poly.type
_entity_poly.pdbx_seq_one_letter_code
_entity_poly.pdbx_strand_id
1 'polypeptide(L)' 'GCWGVGVTRYSNYMDVDTPEDGEKLSDDEIAKRLAKTKDMLEKAGAHYVIDSIADIEPVVEDVNQRLARGERP' A
#
# COMPACT_ATOMS: atom_id res chain seq x y z
N GLY A 1 -18.96 3.99 -2.76
CA GLY A 1 -18.42 3.27 -1.59
C GLY A 1 -17.47 4.17 -0.84
N CYS A 2 -16.49 3.58 -0.15
CA CYS A 2 -15.31 4.29 0.36
C CYS A 2 -14.11 3.99 -0.55
N TRP A 3 -13.17 4.93 -0.68
CA TRP A 3 -11.90 4.68 -1.37
C TRP A 3 -11.06 3.70 -0.56
N GLY A 4 -10.57 2.64 -1.21
CA GLY A 4 -9.71 1.64 -0.57
C GLY A 4 -8.23 1.97 -0.77
N VAL A 5 -7.47 2.08 0.31
CA VAL A 5 -6.01 2.27 0.28
C VAL A 5 -5.35 1.05 0.93
N GLY A 6 -4.55 0.32 0.16
CA GLY A 6 -3.75 -0.80 0.64
C GLY A 6 -2.34 -0.35 1.03
N VAL A 7 -1.82 -0.84 2.16
CA VAL A 7 -0.45 -0.54 2.63
C VAL A 7 0.39 -1.81 2.55
N THR A 8 1.57 -1.77 1.90
CA THR A 8 2.39 -2.95 1.61
C THR A 8 3.50 -3.20 2.63
N ARG A 9 4.22 -2.16 3.10
CA ARG A 9 5.45 -2.29 3.92
C ARG A 9 5.21 -2.69 5.37
N TYR A 10 4.01 -2.49 5.90
CA TYR A 10 3.64 -2.94 7.25
C TYR A 10 2.45 -3.89 7.22
N SER A 11 2.14 -4.45 6.06
CA SER A 11 1.10 -5.45 5.96
C SER A 11 1.55 -6.73 6.64
N ASN A 12 0.60 -7.49 7.20
CA ASN A 12 0.81 -8.81 7.80
C ASN A 12 1.48 -9.83 6.84
N TYR A 13 1.62 -9.47 5.56
CA TYR A 13 2.27 -10.24 4.51
C TYR A 13 3.80 -10.11 4.45
N MET A 14 4.40 -9.23 5.24
CA MET A 14 5.87 -9.17 5.34
C MET A 14 6.45 -10.35 6.15
N ASP A 15 5.63 -11.11 6.89
CA ASP A 15 6.04 -12.24 7.74
C ASP A 15 7.18 -11.84 8.70
N VAL A 16 7.08 -10.64 9.25
CA VAL A 16 8.04 -10.07 10.21
C VAL A 16 7.26 -9.65 11.44
N ASP A 17 7.48 -10.35 12.54
CA ASP A 17 6.90 -10.04 13.85
C ASP A 17 7.46 -8.71 14.42
N THR A 18 8.65 -8.31 13.99
CA THR A 18 9.31 -7.08 14.43
C THR A 18 9.90 -6.27 13.28
N PRO A 19 9.95 -4.92 13.39
CA PRO A 19 10.63 -4.06 12.41
C PRO A 19 12.09 -4.47 12.15
N GLU A 20 12.78 -4.97 13.18
CA GLU A 20 14.19 -5.39 13.13
C GLU A 20 14.41 -6.64 12.28
N ASP A 21 13.43 -7.56 12.18
CA ASP A 21 13.50 -8.70 11.26
C ASP A 21 13.30 -8.28 9.80
N GLY A 22 12.57 -7.19 9.59
CA GLY A 22 12.46 -6.50 8.31
C GLY A 22 13.80 -5.98 7.79
N GLU A 23 14.64 -5.45 8.69
CA GLU A 23 15.96 -4.90 8.34
C GLU A 23 17.01 -5.97 8.01
N LYS A 24 16.79 -7.23 8.42
CA LYS A 24 17.66 -8.37 8.08
C LYS A 24 17.37 -8.96 6.71
N LEU A 25 16.22 -8.62 6.10
CA LEU A 25 15.89 -9.06 4.76
C LEU A 25 16.72 -8.29 3.74
N SER A 26 17.26 -9.01 2.76
CA SER A 26 17.94 -8.37 1.63
C SER A 26 16.94 -7.56 0.80
N ASP A 27 17.39 -6.45 0.22
CA ASP A 27 16.56 -5.57 -0.62
C ASP A 27 15.79 -6.32 -1.72
N ASP A 28 16.37 -7.40 -2.27
CA ASP A 28 15.74 -8.23 -3.31
C ASP A 28 14.50 -8.98 -2.79
N GLU A 29 14.58 -9.54 -1.58
CA GLU A 29 13.46 -10.23 -0.93
C GLU A 29 12.38 -9.24 -0.52
N ILE A 30 12.76 -8.04 -0.05
CA ILE A 30 11.83 -6.95 0.25
C ILE A 30 11.09 -6.54 -1.02
N ALA A 31 11.80 -6.30 -2.13
CA ALA A 31 11.21 -5.90 -3.40
C ALA A 31 10.23 -6.97 -3.93
N LYS A 32 10.58 -8.24 -3.81
CA LYS A 32 9.73 -9.37 -4.23
C LYS A 32 8.46 -9.49 -3.38
N ARG A 33 8.56 -9.31 -2.06
CA ARG A 33 7.42 -9.31 -1.13
C ARG A 33 6.51 -8.10 -1.34
N LEU A 34 7.08 -6.92 -1.57
CA LEU A 34 6.34 -5.70 -1.90
C LEU A 34 5.56 -5.87 -3.20
N ALA A 35 6.20 -6.37 -4.26
CA ALA A 35 5.55 -6.62 -5.55
C ALA A 35 4.39 -7.62 -5.41
N LYS A 36 4.58 -8.70 -4.64
CA LYS A 36 3.52 -9.68 -4.37
C LYS A 36 2.34 -9.06 -3.61
N THR A 37 2.63 -8.28 -2.57
CA THR A 37 1.60 -7.64 -1.74
C THR A 37 0.83 -6.59 -2.55
N LYS A 38 1.53 -5.83 -3.39
CA LYS A 38 0.91 -4.87 -4.31
C LYS A 38 -0.07 -5.55 -5.27
N ASP A 39 0.36 -6.60 -5.96
CA ASP A 39 -0.49 -7.36 -6.88
C ASP A 39 -1.74 -7.93 -6.18
N MET A 40 -1.60 -8.43 -4.94
CA MET A 40 -2.74 -8.90 -4.16
C MET A 40 -3.72 -7.78 -3.78
N LEU A 41 -3.21 -6.62 -3.35
CA LEU A 41 -4.04 -5.47 -2.98
C LEU A 41 -4.77 -4.87 -4.19
N GLU A 42 -4.09 -4.77 -5.33
CA GLU A 42 -4.69 -4.33 -6.59
C GLU A 42 -5.81 -5.29 -7.01
N LYS A 43 -5.58 -6.61 -6.96
CA LYS A 43 -6.60 -7.63 -7.26
C LYS A 43 -7.77 -7.64 -6.28
N ALA A 44 -7.53 -7.25 -5.03
CA ALA A 44 -8.57 -7.12 -4.00
C ALA A 44 -9.46 -5.88 -4.20
N GLY A 45 -9.14 -5.00 -5.16
CA GLY A 45 -9.89 -3.77 -5.43
C GLY A 45 -9.42 -2.57 -4.61
N ALA A 46 -8.17 -2.58 -4.13
CA ALA A 46 -7.56 -1.36 -3.60
C ALA A 46 -7.46 -0.33 -4.72
N HIS A 47 -7.99 0.88 -4.47
CA HIS A 47 -7.94 1.97 -5.43
C HIS A 47 -6.56 2.62 -5.44
N TYR A 48 -5.85 2.53 -4.31
CA TYR A 48 -4.48 2.99 -4.14
C TYR A 48 -3.69 1.95 -3.38
N VAL A 49 -2.41 1.81 -3.72
CA VAL A 49 -1.47 0.99 -2.96
C VAL A 49 -0.25 1.84 -2.64
N ILE A 50 0.05 1.96 -1.35
CA ILE A 50 1.19 2.72 -0.83
C ILE A 50 2.11 1.82 -0.02
N ASP A 51 3.38 2.20 0.05
CA ASP A 51 4.35 1.42 0.81
C ASP A 51 4.18 1.64 2.29
N SER A 52 4.19 2.88 2.76
CA SER A 52 3.95 3.23 4.15
C SER A 52 2.72 4.12 4.29
N ILE A 53 2.14 4.14 5.49
CA ILE A 53 1.14 5.15 5.87
C ILE A 53 1.73 6.57 5.80
N ALA A 54 3.05 6.72 5.88
CA ALA A 54 3.73 8.00 5.67
C ALA A 54 3.51 8.56 4.25
N ASP A 55 3.23 7.70 3.26
CA ASP A 55 3.00 8.09 1.87
C ASP A 55 1.51 8.39 1.58
N ILE A 56 0.68 8.58 2.61
CA ILE A 56 -0.77 8.79 2.46
C ILE A 56 -1.12 10.20 1.97
N GLU A 57 -0.29 11.20 2.25
CA GLU A 57 -0.54 12.61 1.87
C GLU A 57 -0.89 12.77 0.36
N PRO A 58 -0.07 12.28 -0.59
CA PRO A 58 -0.38 12.41 -2.02
C PRO A 58 -1.64 11.64 -2.44
N VAL A 59 -1.98 10.54 -1.76
CA VAL A 59 -3.20 9.77 -2.04
C VAL A 59 -4.44 10.57 -1.64
N VAL A 60 -4.40 11.24 -0.49
CA VAL A 60 -5.51 12.08 -0.03
C VAL A 60 -5.71 13.26 -0.97
N GLU A 61 -4.64 13.87 -1.46
CA GLU A 61 -4.72 14.94 -2.45
C GLU A 61 -5.37 14.46 -3.76
N ASP A 62 -4.95 13.30 -4.28
CA ASP A 62 -5.54 12.72 -5.50
C ASP A 62 -7.03 12.37 -5.31
N VAL A 63 -7.38 11.74 -4.18
CA VAL A 63 -8.79 11.45 -3.85
C VAL A 63 -9.61 12.73 -3.80
N ASN A 64 -9.10 13.79 -3.18
CA ASN A 64 -9.79 15.09 -3.13
C ASN A 64 -10.01 15.67 -4.54
N GLN A 65 -9.02 15.56 -5.43
CA GLN A 65 -9.17 16.01 -6.82
C GLN A 65 -10.22 15.19 -7.58
N ARG A 66 -10.23 13.87 -7.41
CA ARG A 66 -11.20 12.97 -8.04
C ARG A 66 -12.61 13.24 -7.54
N LEU A 67 -12.77 13.45 -6.24
CA LEU A 67 -14.03 13.88 -5.64
C LEU A 67 -14.50 15.22 -6.20
N ALA A 68 -13.61 16.20 -6.38
CA ALA A 68 -13.93 17.49 -7.00
C ALA A 68 -14.37 17.35 -8.47
N ARG A 69 -13.89 16.31 -9.18
CA ARG A 69 -14.33 15.95 -10.54
C ARG A 69 -15.63 15.13 -10.56
N GLY A 70 -16.18 14.79 -9.40
CA GLY A 70 -17.41 14.00 -9.27
C GLY A 70 -17.21 12.49 -9.38
N GLU A 71 -15.97 12.00 -9.38
CA GLU A 71 -15.68 10.57 -9.34
C GLU A 71 -16.11 9.95 -7.99
N ARG A 72 -16.49 8.68 -8.03
CA ARG A 72 -16.89 7.91 -6.86
C ARG A 72 -16.22 6.54 -6.89
N PRO A 73 -15.84 5.99 -5.73
CA PRO A 73 -15.36 4.63 -5.61
C PRO A 73 -16.51 3.62 -5.70
#